data_AF-A0AA36IZY3-F1
#
_entry.id   AF-A0AA36IZY3-F1
#
_cell.length_a   1.000
_cell.length_b   1.000
_cell.length_c   1.000
_cell.angle_alpha   90.00
_cell.angle_beta   90.00
_cell.angle_gamma   90.00
#
_symmetry.space_group_name_H-M   'P 1'
#
loop_
_entity.id
_entity.type
_entity.pdbx_description
1 polymer ?
#
loop_
_entity_poly.entity_id
_entity_poly.type
_entity_poly.pdbx_seq_one_letter_code
_entity_poly.pdbx_strand_id
1 'polypeptide(L)'
;MHGAEGLALLALKIGLALLLGEGSPPRTRLGDEEFAIAPRAARATAPAPDLVEPAPAPAPALAPLTWQLCAEQFQSCECAGRMRWGTPSKYQIFEPKNEPWPCDFNTLGDPAPGENKVCECEEAVEVPTGLEWVFCASQFMLCDCPGRIRWGNARRWKLVQPASPNGSLSCSTQLGDPAPGDAGKHCECELDPTAPFYASVSPAVRENPREPLVSCEILAQAQDRSVWDQKQWQAVRGLCEASDADVHAAGPDSLGVEDLRRMAEAWLDEGCEQNYRRLYKDGWLEEAFVNFIGSSPSGTKWARINEQLIRSVHLFSTRPVVVVHFGMVRPAEWDPSKYPRLVVLHAAPFPTSVFRRFDLNKFRSLLVARVKTGVQLDADQFVAPGVDRLFALARQEGSEDYPLPILPVHFLRNEELPMFPGQNGGFTMSGGQSHVFDRYCKEGKCKVSTRWGHAHPTWTFWSLPFLGTWLRRHLRDETLPESQGKVALRVTHIDVDEDLLNIGTWEEEGYKQWCKYDVMDPSDFERLLSNRPKGHCKPKGPPPIVEDPVFHPEGAAVVFLTAHHAVEPEVSSKLIDQLASKAKAKELPGPVYFKGCFYQDGEELRREHPKVKCLI
;
A
#
# COMPACT_ATOMS: atom_id res chain seq x y z
N MET A 1 9.59 -38.86 55.61
CA MET A 1 9.05 -38.82 56.98
C MET A 1 8.42 -37.45 57.19
N HIS A 2 7.11 -37.44 57.47
CA HIS A 2 6.15 -36.39 57.92
C HIS A 2 6.46 -34.90 57.65
N GLY A 3 5.52 -34.05 57.23
CA GLY A 3 4.07 -34.13 57.08
C GLY A 3 3.54 -32.85 56.43
N ALA A 4 2.34 -32.93 55.87
CA ALA A 4 1.69 -31.96 55.01
C ALA A 4 0.65 -31.09 55.76
N GLU A 5 -0.08 -30.29 54.96
CA GLU A 5 -1.21 -29.36 55.26
C GLU A 5 -0.77 -27.90 55.46
N GLY A 6 -1.28 -26.88 54.76
CA GLY A 6 -2.32 -26.76 53.74
C GLY A 6 -2.77 -25.29 53.71
N LEU A 7 -3.05 -24.68 52.55
CA LEU A 7 -3.88 -23.47 52.47
C LEU A 7 -4.32 -23.17 51.04
N ALA A 8 -5.61 -23.38 50.80
CA ALA A 8 -6.40 -22.87 49.69
C ALA A 8 -7.60 -22.10 50.27
N LEU A 9 -8.10 -21.11 49.51
CA LEU A 9 -9.30 -20.30 49.69
C LEU A 9 -9.32 -19.21 50.78
N LEU A 10 -9.43 -17.96 50.34
CA LEU A 10 -10.27 -16.97 51.01
C LEU A 10 -11.02 -16.12 49.98
N ALA A 11 -12.32 -16.38 49.89
CA ALA A 11 -13.32 -15.57 49.21
C ALA A 11 -14.26 -14.93 50.25
N LEU A 12 -14.76 -13.74 49.90
CA LEU A 12 -15.96 -13.05 50.40
C LEU A 12 -16.10 -12.75 51.91
N LYS A 13 -16.10 -11.44 52.23
CA LYS A 13 -16.91 -10.82 53.31
C LYS A 13 -16.99 -9.31 53.13
N ILE A 14 -18.10 -8.79 52.59
CA ILE A 14 -18.92 -7.63 53.02
C ILE A 14 -20.25 -7.83 52.26
N GLY A 15 -21.47 -7.92 52.80
CA GLY A 15 -22.06 -7.52 54.07
C GLY A 15 -23.48 -7.05 53.73
N LEU A 16 -24.46 -7.95 53.81
CA LEU A 16 -25.87 -7.70 53.49
C LEU A 16 -26.69 -7.66 54.80
N ALA A 17 -27.43 -6.57 55.04
CA ALA A 17 -28.71 -6.53 55.75
C ALA A 17 -29.24 -5.07 55.71
N LEU A 18 -30.27 -4.78 54.89
CA LEU A 18 -31.71 -4.68 55.26
C LEU A 18 -32.03 -3.26 55.80
N LEU A 19 -33.00 -2.45 55.33
CA LEU A 19 -34.33 -2.68 54.77
C LEU A 19 -34.91 -1.35 54.21
N LEU A 20 -35.77 -1.49 53.19
CA LEU A 20 -36.97 -0.68 52.86
C LEU A 20 -36.83 0.82 52.51
N GLY A 21 -37.29 1.15 51.30
CA GLY A 21 -37.57 2.54 50.91
C GLY A 21 -38.03 2.63 49.46
N GLU A 22 -39.32 2.39 49.23
CA GLU A 22 -40.02 2.82 48.02
C GLU A 22 -39.84 4.33 47.81
N GLY A 23 -39.56 4.75 46.58
CA GLY A 23 -39.44 6.17 46.26
C GLY A 23 -39.12 6.39 44.78
N SER A 24 -40.17 6.45 43.95
CA SER A 24 -40.08 6.92 42.56
C SER A 24 -39.45 8.32 42.49
N PRO A 25 -38.52 8.61 41.57
CA PRO A 25 -38.11 9.98 41.31
C PRO A 25 -39.19 10.72 40.51
N PRO A 26 -39.37 12.04 40.75
CA PRO A 26 -40.45 12.81 40.17
C PRO A 26 -40.20 13.06 38.68
N ARG A 27 -41.26 12.88 37.88
CA ARG A 27 -41.41 13.48 36.55
C ARG A 27 -41.32 15.00 36.69
N THR A 28 -40.19 15.58 36.31
CA THR A 28 -40.11 17.00 35.99
C THR A 28 -40.85 17.23 34.67
N ARG A 29 -41.98 17.94 34.76
CA ARG A 29 -42.61 18.62 33.63
C ARG A 29 -41.63 19.68 33.13
N LEU A 30 -41.06 19.46 31.96
CA LEU A 30 -40.54 20.54 31.14
C LEU A 30 -41.72 21.16 30.43
N GLY A 31 -41.80 22.48 30.57
CA GLY A 31 -42.91 23.31 30.14
C GLY A 31 -43.06 23.35 28.63
N ASP A 32 -44.29 23.65 28.26
CA ASP A 32 -44.73 24.05 26.93
C ASP A 32 -43.91 25.26 26.46
N GLU A 33 -42.93 25.05 25.59
CA GLU A 33 -42.44 26.08 24.68
C GLU A 33 -43.19 25.96 23.35
N GLU A 34 -44.15 26.85 23.23
CA GLU A 34 -44.97 27.18 22.08
C GLU A 34 -44.06 27.67 20.93
N PHE A 35 -43.62 26.75 20.05
CA PHE A 35 -42.99 27.14 18.79
C PHE A 35 -44.03 27.74 17.85
N ALA A 36 -44.08 29.07 17.82
CA ALA A 36 -44.77 29.83 16.81
C ALA A 36 -44.24 29.46 15.40
N ILE A 37 -45.08 28.78 14.63
CA ILE A 37 -44.85 28.51 13.21
C ILE A 37 -44.94 29.85 12.47
N ALA A 38 -43.80 30.37 12.03
CA ALA A 38 -43.75 31.51 11.13
C ALA A 38 -44.45 31.16 9.79
N PRO A 39 -45.26 32.07 9.21
CA PRO A 39 -45.94 31.81 7.96
C PRO A 39 -44.92 31.66 6.82
N ARG A 40 -45.03 30.53 6.08
CA ARG A 40 -44.35 30.30 4.80
C ARG A 40 -44.61 31.50 3.87
N ALA A 41 -43.57 32.27 3.61
CA ALA A 41 -43.58 33.26 2.54
C ALA A 41 -43.85 32.54 1.21
N ALA A 42 -44.88 32.99 0.50
CA ALA A 42 -45.22 32.52 -0.83
C ALA A 42 -44.03 32.77 -1.77
N ARG A 43 -43.45 31.68 -2.27
CA ARG A 43 -42.38 31.69 -3.24
C ARG A 43 -42.97 32.20 -4.56
N ALA A 44 -42.62 33.42 -4.94
CA ALA A 44 -42.95 33.96 -6.25
C ALA A 44 -42.41 33.02 -7.33
N THR A 45 -43.31 32.53 -8.18
CA THR A 45 -43.00 31.74 -9.37
C THR A 45 -42.15 32.58 -10.31
N ALA A 46 -40.90 32.18 -10.48
CA ALA A 46 -40.04 32.70 -11.53
C ALA A 46 -40.66 32.40 -12.91
N PRO A 47 -40.58 33.32 -13.88
CA PRO A 47 -41.05 33.08 -15.23
C PRO A 47 -40.29 31.90 -15.84
N ALA A 48 -41.04 31.05 -16.57
CA ALA A 48 -40.47 29.92 -17.29
C ALA A 48 -39.38 30.42 -18.24
N PRO A 49 -38.18 29.79 -18.24
CA PRO A 49 -37.15 30.13 -19.21
C PRO A 49 -37.66 29.81 -20.62
N ASP A 50 -37.53 30.77 -21.52
CA ASP A 50 -37.79 30.59 -22.95
C ASP A 50 -37.04 29.35 -23.44
N LEU A 51 -37.78 28.43 -24.06
CA LEU A 51 -37.25 27.25 -24.72
C LEU A 51 -36.43 27.71 -25.93
N VAL A 52 -35.13 27.91 -25.71
CA VAL A 52 -34.16 28.07 -26.79
C VAL A 52 -34.08 26.73 -27.52
N GLU A 53 -34.49 26.71 -28.79
CA GLU A 53 -34.31 25.55 -29.67
C GLU A 53 -32.84 25.08 -29.61
N PRO A 54 -32.59 23.79 -29.34
CA PRO A 54 -31.23 23.28 -29.29
C PRO A 54 -30.57 23.48 -30.66
N ALA A 55 -29.37 24.09 -30.64
CA ALA A 55 -28.56 24.24 -31.83
C ALA A 55 -28.42 22.88 -32.56
N PRO A 56 -28.50 22.84 -33.90
CA PRO A 56 -28.38 21.60 -34.65
C PRO A 56 -27.08 20.89 -34.26
N ALA A 57 -27.19 19.60 -33.96
CA ALA A 57 -26.05 18.78 -33.58
C ALA A 57 -24.93 18.92 -34.63
N PRO A 58 -23.67 19.15 -34.22
CA PRO A 58 -22.56 19.21 -35.17
C PRO A 58 -22.53 17.93 -36.00
N ALA A 59 -22.30 18.07 -37.31
CA ALA A 59 -22.17 16.94 -38.22
C ALA A 59 -21.12 15.96 -37.66
N PRO A 60 -21.38 14.64 -37.70
CA PRO A 60 -20.46 13.65 -37.13
C PRO A 60 -19.07 13.81 -37.77
N ALA A 61 -18.05 13.98 -36.94
CA ALA A 61 -16.68 14.01 -37.41
C ALA A 61 -16.35 12.67 -38.08
N LEU A 62 -15.75 12.70 -39.27
CA LEU A 62 -15.31 11.51 -39.98
C LEU A 62 -14.36 10.70 -39.10
N ALA A 63 -14.57 9.39 -39.01
CA ALA A 63 -13.71 8.51 -38.22
C ALA A 63 -12.25 8.58 -38.71
N PRO A 64 -11.26 8.64 -37.81
CA PRO A 64 -9.85 8.53 -38.17
C PRO A 64 -9.59 7.19 -38.86
N LEU A 65 -8.87 7.26 -39.98
CA LEU A 65 -8.50 6.11 -40.80
C LEU A 65 -7.12 5.60 -40.36
N THR A 66 -6.94 4.29 -40.23
CA THR A 66 -5.62 3.67 -39.99
C THR A 66 -5.32 2.61 -41.05
N TRP A 67 -4.04 2.30 -41.22
CA TRP A 67 -3.58 1.28 -42.15
C TRP A 67 -3.31 -0.01 -41.38
N GLN A 68 -4.05 -1.08 -41.71
CA GLN A 68 -3.86 -2.41 -41.11
C GLN A 68 -3.24 -3.37 -42.11
N LEU A 69 -2.29 -4.20 -41.64
CA LEU A 69 -1.71 -5.27 -42.45
C LEU A 69 -2.81 -6.21 -42.92
N CYS A 70 -2.93 -6.33 -44.24
CA CYS A 70 -3.94 -7.16 -44.87
C CYS A 70 -3.31 -8.43 -45.46
N ALA A 71 -2.20 -8.30 -46.18
CA ALA A 71 -1.53 -9.43 -46.81
C ALA A 71 -0.03 -9.20 -47.03
N GLU A 72 0.75 -10.28 -46.96
CA GLU A 72 2.17 -10.27 -47.34
C GLU A 72 2.35 -10.30 -48.86
N GLN A 73 3.59 -10.11 -49.32
CA GLN A 73 3.92 -10.20 -50.74
C GLN A 73 3.52 -11.56 -51.35
N PHE A 74 2.95 -11.52 -52.55
CA PHE A 74 2.37 -12.63 -53.31
C PHE A 74 1.08 -13.25 -52.75
N GLN A 75 0.45 -12.60 -51.76
CA GLN A 75 -0.88 -12.98 -51.28
C GLN A 75 -1.96 -12.06 -51.89
N SER A 76 -3.22 -12.30 -51.55
CA SER A 76 -4.34 -11.45 -51.96
C SER A 76 -4.96 -10.76 -50.76
N CYS A 77 -5.38 -9.51 -50.94
CA CYS A 77 -5.89 -8.65 -49.89
C CYS A 77 -7.27 -8.09 -50.25
N GLU A 78 -8.26 -8.26 -49.39
CA GLU A 78 -9.60 -7.69 -49.56
C GLU A 78 -9.74 -6.41 -48.74
N CYS A 79 -9.77 -5.24 -49.40
CA CYS A 79 -9.94 -3.94 -48.74
C CYS A 79 -11.27 -3.29 -49.15
N ALA A 80 -12.07 -2.88 -48.17
CA ALA A 80 -13.24 -2.02 -48.41
C ALA A 80 -12.84 -0.54 -48.61
N GLY A 81 -11.73 -0.11 -48.01
CA GLY A 81 -11.16 1.24 -48.15
C GLY A 81 -10.00 1.29 -49.15
N ARG A 82 -9.20 2.36 -49.07
CA ARG A 82 -7.96 2.49 -49.86
C ARG A 82 -6.99 1.38 -49.47
N MET A 83 -6.09 1.01 -50.36
CA MET A 83 -5.03 0.04 -50.08
C MET A 83 -3.68 0.71 -50.27
N ARG A 84 -2.68 0.39 -49.46
CA ARG A 84 -1.30 0.80 -49.71
C ARG A 84 -0.36 -0.39 -49.80
N TRP A 85 0.58 -0.33 -50.73
CA TRP A 85 1.54 -1.38 -51.05
C TRP A 85 2.96 -0.84 -50.92
N GLY A 86 3.83 -1.50 -50.15
CA GLY A 86 5.21 -1.07 -49.98
C GLY A 86 5.86 -1.50 -48.67
N THR A 87 6.77 -0.67 -48.17
CA THR A 87 7.48 -0.87 -46.90
C THR A 87 7.27 0.35 -45.99
N PRO A 88 7.58 0.29 -44.69
CA PRO A 88 7.40 1.42 -43.77
C PRO A 88 8.07 2.73 -44.22
N SER A 89 9.10 2.66 -45.07
CA SER A 89 9.80 3.83 -45.63
C SER A 89 9.18 4.36 -46.93
N LYS A 90 8.35 3.56 -47.63
CA LYS A 90 7.78 3.94 -48.93
C LYS A 90 6.57 3.07 -49.31
N TYR A 91 5.40 3.71 -49.42
CA TYR A 91 4.16 3.10 -49.89
C TYR A 91 3.62 3.78 -51.16
N GLN A 92 2.92 2.99 -51.98
CA GLN A 92 2.03 3.47 -53.05
C GLN A 92 0.58 3.24 -52.61
N ILE A 93 -0.27 4.25 -52.75
CA ILE A 93 -1.69 4.19 -52.34
C ILE A 93 -2.58 3.96 -53.56
N PHE A 94 -3.59 3.12 -53.40
CA PHE A 94 -4.57 2.70 -54.39
C PHE A 94 -5.98 3.01 -53.89
N GLU A 95 -6.82 3.53 -54.77
CA GLU A 95 -8.23 3.81 -54.47
C GLU A 95 -9.05 2.52 -54.32
N PRO A 96 -10.13 2.51 -53.52
CA PRO A 96 -10.90 1.30 -53.23
C PRO A 96 -11.45 0.65 -54.50
N LYS A 97 -11.52 -0.69 -54.54
CA LYS A 97 -12.18 -1.45 -55.62
C LYS A 97 -12.87 -2.69 -55.06
N ASN A 98 -13.85 -3.22 -55.79
CA ASN A 98 -14.67 -4.38 -55.38
C ASN A 98 -13.99 -5.75 -55.56
N GLU A 99 -12.71 -5.77 -55.96
CA GLU A 99 -11.96 -7.00 -56.23
C GLU A 99 -10.77 -7.09 -55.28
N PRO A 100 -10.35 -8.30 -54.88
CA PRO A 100 -9.13 -8.46 -54.11
C PRO A 100 -7.91 -7.85 -54.81
N TRP A 101 -7.02 -7.26 -54.03
CA TRP A 101 -5.72 -6.77 -54.47
C TRP A 101 -4.73 -7.93 -54.51
N PRO A 102 -4.10 -8.23 -55.65
CA PRO A 102 -2.96 -9.13 -55.68
C PRO A 102 -1.72 -8.36 -55.20
N CYS A 103 -1.20 -8.72 -54.03
CA CYS A 103 -0.12 -8.03 -53.35
C CYS A 103 1.24 -8.42 -53.91
N ASP A 104 1.44 -8.18 -55.21
CA ASP A 104 2.64 -8.54 -55.93
C ASP A 104 3.14 -7.40 -56.81
N PHE A 105 4.45 -7.39 -57.05
CA PHE A 105 5.08 -6.30 -57.79
C PHE A 105 4.82 -6.33 -59.30
N ASN A 106 4.37 -7.47 -59.87
CA ASN A 106 4.00 -7.51 -61.28
C ASN A 106 2.69 -6.76 -61.50
N THR A 107 1.79 -6.80 -60.52
CA THR A 107 0.49 -6.13 -60.60
C THR A 107 0.52 -4.70 -60.08
N LEU A 108 1.15 -4.46 -58.93
CA LEU A 108 1.11 -3.17 -58.22
C LEU A 108 2.35 -2.30 -58.46
N GLY A 109 3.35 -2.81 -59.18
CA GLY A 109 4.67 -2.21 -59.30
C GLY A 109 5.55 -2.47 -58.07
N ASP A 110 6.82 -2.08 -58.16
CA ASP A 110 7.81 -2.29 -57.09
C ASP A 110 8.24 -0.96 -56.45
N PRO A 111 7.53 -0.46 -55.43
CA PRO A 111 7.88 0.78 -54.75
C PRO A 111 9.22 0.70 -54.01
N ALA A 112 9.67 -0.50 -53.63
CA ALA A 112 10.90 -0.77 -52.88
C ALA A 112 11.61 -2.04 -53.41
N PRO A 113 12.37 -1.93 -54.52
CA PRO A 113 13.05 -3.07 -55.14
C PRO A 113 14.05 -3.73 -54.21
N GLY A 114 13.98 -5.06 -54.09
CA GLY A 114 14.86 -5.85 -53.22
C GLY A 114 14.39 -5.98 -51.77
N GLU A 115 13.28 -5.34 -51.39
CA GLU A 115 12.68 -5.45 -50.05
C GLU A 115 11.34 -6.21 -50.09
N ASN A 116 11.00 -6.89 -48.99
CA ASN A 116 9.69 -7.52 -48.81
C ASN A 116 8.63 -6.44 -48.55
N LYS A 117 7.57 -6.45 -49.34
CA LYS A 117 6.49 -5.47 -49.27
C LYS A 117 5.22 -6.09 -48.69
N VAL A 118 4.34 -5.24 -48.18
CA VAL A 118 3.04 -5.64 -47.64
C VAL A 118 1.93 -4.80 -48.23
N CYS A 119 0.74 -5.39 -48.35
CA CYS A 119 -0.51 -4.66 -48.54
C CYS A 119 -1.11 -4.31 -47.19
N GLU A 120 -1.53 -3.05 -47.05
CA GLU A 120 -2.28 -2.60 -45.89
C GLU A 120 -3.58 -1.94 -46.35
N CYS A 121 -4.69 -2.26 -45.69
CA CYS A 121 -5.98 -1.63 -45.95
C CYS A 121 -6.16 -0.40 -45.07
N GLU A 122 -6.69 0.66 -45.66
CA GLU A 122 -7.25 1.77 -44.92
C GLU A 122 -8.61 1.34 -44.39
N GLU A 123 -8.69 1.18 -43.08
CA GLU A 123 -9.93 0.85 -42.41
C GLU A 123 -10.40 2.05 -41.59
N ALA A 124 -11.70 2.30 -41.65
CA ALA A 124 -12.35 3.13 -40.65
C ALA A 124 -12.22 2.38 -39.33
N VAL A 125 -11.31 2.84 -38.48
CA VAL A 125 -11.30 2.39 -37.11
C VAL A 125 -12.58 2.95 -36.52
N GLU A 126 -13.53 2.08 -36.17
CA GLU A 126 -14.58 2.47 -35.25
C GLU A 126 -13.85 3.03 -34.02
N VAL A 127 -13.85 4.36 -33.89
CA VAL A 127 -13.33 4.99 -32.68
C VAL A 127 -14.23 4.44 -31.60
N PRO A 128 -13.69 3.69 -30.63
CA PRO A 128 -14.52 3.13 -29.57
C PRO A 128 -15.30 4.28 -28.96
N THR A 129 -16.61 4.30 -29.18
CA THR A 129 -17.47 5.31 -28.56
C THR A 129 -17.52 4.92 -27.09
N GLY A 130 -16.88 5.72 -26.22
CA GLY A 130 -16.74 5.38 -24.81
C GLY A 130 -15.30 5.16 -24.33
N LEU A 131 -14.30 5.71 -25.02
CA LEU A 131 -12.96 5.83 -24.43
C LEU A 131 -13.03 6.58 -23.10
N GLU A 132 -12.31 6.08 -22.10
CA GLU A 132 -12.20 6.71 -20.79
C GLU A 132 -10.76 7.14 -20.49
N TRP A 133 -10.62 8.22 -19.72
CA TRP A 133 -9.33 8.65 -19.20
C TRP A 133 -9.16 8.13 -17.79
N VAL A 134 -8.24 7.19 -17.59
CA VAL A 134 -7.95 6.61 -16.27
C VAL A 134 -6.69 7.19 -15.67
N PHE A 135 -6.66 7.32 -14.35
CA PHE A 135 -5.44 7.67 -13.65
C PHE A 135 -4.36 6.60 -13.89
N CYS A 136 -3.20 7.02 -14.39
CA CYS A 136 -2.12 6.11 -14.72
C CYS A 136 -0.99 6.15 -13.69
N ALA A 137 -0.47 7.35 -13.42
CA ALA A 137 0.67 7.53 -12.52
C ALA A 137 0.76 8.98 -12.02
N SER A 138 1.09 9.18 -10.74
CA SER A 138 1.44 10.51 -10.21
C SER A 138 2.72 11.04 -10.84
N GLN A 139 3.01 12.31 -10.58
CA GLN A 139 4.30 12.90 -10.90
C GLN A 139 5.48 12.05 -10.39
N PHE A 140 6.49 11.88 -11.26
CA PHE A 140 7.70 11.09 -11.10
C PHE A 140 7.52 9.56 -11.08
N MET A 141 6.31 9.06 -11.38
CA MET A 141 6.07 7.62 -11.54
C MET A 141 5.97 7.20 -13.02
N LEU A 142 6.06 5.89 -13.26
CA LEU A 142 5.93 5.30 -14.59
C LEU A 142 4.46 5.01 -14.92
N CYS A 143 4.03 5.37 -16.11
CA CYS A 143 2.74 5.08 -16.70
C CYS A 143 2.91 4.11 -17.88
N ASP A 144 2.20 2.99 -17.86
CA ASP A 144 2.18 2.01 -18.97
C ASP A 144 0.81 2.05 -19.65
N CYS A 145 0.77 2.59 -20.87
CA CYS A 145 -0.48 2.96 -21.52
C CYS A 145 -0.42 2.59 -23.02
N PRO A 146 -1.30 1.70 -23.51
CA PRO A 146 -1.39 1.38 -24.93
C PRO A 146 -2.06 2.49 -25.74
N GLY A 147 -2.77 3.41 -25.08
CA GLY A 147 -3.50 4.51 -25.70
C GLY A 147 -2.75 5.85 -25.66
N ARG A 148 -3.51 6.94 -25.81
CA ARG A 148 -2.96 8.29 -25.67
C ARG A 148 -2.73 8.61 -24.20
N ILE A 149 -1.68 9.36 -23.90
CA ILE A 149 -1.39 9.85 -22.55
C ILE A 149 -1.69 11.35 -22.50
N ARG A 150 -2.31 11.81 -21.41
CA ARG A 150 -2.35 13.24 -21.07
C ARG A 150 -1.64 13.49 -19.75
N TRP A 151 -0.82 14.52 -19.71
CA TRP A 151 -0.02 14.94 -18.56
C TRP A 151 -0.50 16.31 -18.09
N GLY A 152 -0.76 16.48 -16.79
CA GLY A 152 -1.25 17.74 -16.23
C GLY A 152 -2.17 17.52 -15.04
N ASN A 153 -3.18 18.36 -14.92
CA ASN A 153 -4.21 18.25 -13.87
C ASN A 153 -5.58 18.72 -14.40
N ALA A 154 -6.60 18.69 -13.54
CA ALA A 154 -7.97 19.04 -13.89
C ALA A 154 -8.14 20.42 -14.57
N ARG A 155 -7.20 21.36 -14.40
CA ARG A 155 -7.24 22.69 -15.02
C ARG A 155 -6.58 22.73 -16.39
N ARG A 156 -5.52 21.93 -16.60
CA ARG A 156 -4.74 21.98 -17.84
C ARG A 156 -4.04 20.66 -18.12
N TRP A 157 -4.34 20.13 -19.31
CA TRP A 157 -3.78 18.90 -19.83
C TRP A 157 -2.91 19.15 -21.06
N LYS A 158 -1.85 18.36 -21.20
CA LYS A 158 -1.02 18.26 -22.41
C LYS A 158 -1.06 16.82 -22.91
N LEU A 159 -1.44 16.62 -24.17
CA LEU A 159 -1.32 15.31 -24.81
C LEU A 159 0.15 14.98 -25.04
N VAL A 160 0.53 13.75 -24.72
CA VAL A 160 1.87 13.19 -24.84
C VAL A 160 1.78 11.90 -25.64
N GLN A 161 2.64 11.77 -26.65
CA GLN A 161 2.81 10.51 -27.36
C GLN A 161 3.91 9.70 -26.68
N PRO A 162 3.65 8.43 -26.29
CA PRO A 162 4.72 7.56 -25.80
C PRO A 162 5.73 7.30 -26.92
N ALA A 163 6.99 7.08 -26.56
CA ALA A 163 8.07 6.83 -27.51
C ALA A 163 7.91 5.50 -28.27
N SER A 164 7.08 4.59 -27.76
CA SER A 164 6.73 3.30 -28.34
C SER A 164 5.27 2.99 -28.00
N PRO A 165 4.50 2.34 -28.91
CA PRO A 165 3.11 1.94 -28.65
C PRO A 165 2.92 1.06 -27.39
N ASN A 166 3.97 0.36 -26.96
CA ASN A 166 3.97 -0.50 -25.77
C ASN A 166 4.99 -0.02 -24.72
N GLY A 167 5.38 1.24 -24.77
CA GLY A 167 6.41 1.80 -23.90
C GLY A 167 5.83 2.43 -22.64
N SER A 168 6.46 2.17 -21.50
CA SER A 168 6.21 2.97 -20.29
C SER A 168 6.79 4.38 -20.43
N LEU A 169 6.07 5.37 -19.93
CA LEU A 169 6.46 6.78 -19.89
C LEU A 169 6.70 7.23 -18.45
N SER A 170 7.77 8.01 -18.21
CA SER A 170 7.97 8.68 -16.91
C SER A 170 7.18 9.99 -16.85
N CYS A 171 6.19 10.06 -15.96
CA CYS A 171 5.29 11.19 -15.78
C CYS A 171 5.99 12.33 -15.04
N SER A 172 6.76 13.14 -15.75
CA SER A 172 7.60 14.17 -15.12
C SER A 172 7.53 15.50 -15.86
N THR A 173 8.11 16.54 -15.25
CA THR A 173 8.24 17.87 -15.86
C THR A 173 9.09 17.88 -17.12
N GLN A 174 9.85 16.81 -17.41
CA GLN A 174 10.57 16.63 -18.67
C GLN A 174 9.64 16.51 -19.88
N LEU A 175 8.36 16.15 -19.66
CA LEU A 175 7.31 16.15 -20.67
C LEU A 175 6.82 17.58 -21.01
N GLY A 176 7.40 18.61 -20.37
CA GLY A 176 6.88 19.98 -20.32
C GLY A 176 5.89 20.15 -19.19
N ASP A 177 5.95 21.27 -18.46
CA ASP A 177 5.09 21.53 -17.30
C ASP A 177 3.85 22.34 -17.69
N PRO A 178 2.66 21.70 -17.84
CA PRO A 178 1.42 22.41 -18.17
C PRO A 178 0.90 23.27 -17.02
N ALA A 179 1.29 22.98 -15.77
CA ALA A 179 0.83 23.66 -14.56
C ALA A 179 2.01 23.89 -13.58
N PRO A 180 2.89 24.87 -13.87
CA PRO A 180 4.04 25.17 -13.02
C PRO A 180 3.64 25.52 -11.58
N GLY A 181 4.37 24.96 -10.60
CA GLY A 181 4.11 25.17 -9.17
C GLY A 181 3.00 24.30 -8.56
N ASP A 182 2.23 23.58 -9.38
CA ASP A 182 1.18 22.68 -8.92
C ASP A 182 1.74 21.26 -8.71
N ALA A 183 1.66 20.72 -7.50
CA ALA A 183 2.13 19.36 -7.18
C ALA A 183 1.14 18.27 -7.59
N GLY A 184 -0.09 18.65 -7.99
CA GLY A 184 -1.16 17.72 -8.34
C GLY A 184 -1.12 17.18 -9.76
N LYS A 185 0.01 17.35 -10.45
CA LYS A 185 0.20 16.86 -11.80
C LYS A 185 0.33 15.33 -11.84
N HIS A 186 -0.28 14.72 -12.84
CA HIS A 186 -0.25 13.28 -13.06
C HIS A 186 -0.46 12.95 -14.54
N CYS A 187 -0.20 11.69 -14.89
CA CYS A 187 -0.60 11.14 -16.18
C CYS A 187 -1.95 10.44 -16.08
N GLU A 188 -2.74 10.60 -17.12
CA GLU A 188 -3.90 9.75 -17.40
C GLU A 188 -3.75 9.07 -18.75
N CYS A 189 -4.27 7.85 -18.83
CA CYS A 189 -4.22 6.99 -20.01
C CYS A 189 -5.62 6.91 -20.62
N GLU A 190 -5.75 7.14 -21.92
CA GLU A 190 -6.99 6.94 -22.65
C GLU A 190 -7.12 5.46 -23.02
N LEU A 191 -8.17 4.80 -22.53
CA LEU A 191 -8.38 3.38 -22.72
C LEU A 191 -9.75 3.10 -23.32
N ASP A 192 -9.80 2.02 -24.09
CA ASP A 192 -11.03 1.38 -24.54
C ASP A 192 -11.46 0.35 -23.49
N PRO A 193 -12.62 0.53 -22.82
CA PRO A 193 -13.13 -0.44 -21.84
C PRO A 193 -13.37 -1.85 -22.38
N THR A 194 -13.46 -2.00 -23.71
CA THR A 194 -13.66 -3.30 -24.38
C THR A 194 -12.35 -3.99 -24.73
N ALA A 195 -11.21 -3.30 -24.64
CA ALA A 195 -9.91 -3.85 -24.99
C ALA A 195 -9.41 -4.87 -23.94
N PRO A 196 -8.68 -5.93 -24.35
CA PRO A 196 -8.13 -6.92 -23.41
C PRO A 196 -7.24 -6.31 -22.31
N PHE A 197 -6.53 -5.22 -22.60
CA PHE A 197 -5.70 -4.52 -21.62
C PHE A 197 -6.52 -3.97 -20.45
N TYR A 198 -7.76 -3.55 -20.70
CA TYR A 198 -8.62 -2.96 -19.68
C TYR A 198 -8.91 -3.90 -18.51
N ALA A 199 -8.98 -5.21 -18.77
CA ALA A 199 -9.14 -6.23 -17.72
C ALA A 199 -7.99 -6.24 -16.69
N SER A 200 -6.80 -5.77 -17.08
CA SER A 200 -5.64 -5.63 -16.18
C SER A 200 -5.58 -4.31 -15.43
N VAL A 201 -6.43 -3.34 -15.80
CA VAL A 201 -6.51 -2.02 -15.17
C VAL A 201 -7.17 -2.18 -13.80
N SER A 202 -6.54 -1.63 -12.78
CA SER A 202 -7.03 -1.51 -11.42
C SER A 202 -8.43 -0.92 -11.41
N PRO A 203 -9.43 -1.59 -10.81
CA PRO A 203 -10.76 -1.02 -10.64
C PRO A 203 -10.72 0.33 -9.91
N ALA A 204 -9.74 0.56 -9.02
CA ALA A 204 -9.66 1.78 -8.22
C ALA A 204 -9.47 3.08 -9.03
N VAL A 205 -9.03 2.97 -10.29
CA VAL A 205 -8.75 4.11 -11.18
C VAL A 205 -9.69 4.18 -12.40
N ARG A 206 -10.65 3.26 -12.52
CA ARG A 206 -11.68 3.27 -13.58
C ARG A 206 -12.72 4.34 -13.27
N GLU A 207 -13.37 4.89 -14.29
CA GLU A 207 -14.46 5.86 -14.11
C GLU A 207 -15.70 5.20 -13.49
N ASN A 208 -16.00 3.97 -13.92
CA ASN A 208 -17.13 3.17 -13.46
C ASN A 208 -16.64 1.85 -12.84
N PRO A 209 -16.04 1.88 -11.64
CA PRO A 209 -15.55 0.68 -11.00
C PRO A 209 -16.70 -0.24 -10.59
N ARG A 210 -16.42 -1.54 -10.47
CA ARG A 210 -17.30 -2.45 -9.74
C ARG A 210 -17.42 -2.02 -8.27
N GLU A 211 -18.42 -2.55 -7.58
CA GLU A 211 -18.57 -2.30 -6.13
C GLU A 211 -17.27 -2.65 -5.38
N PRO A 212 -16.81 -1.76 -4.49
CA PRO A 212 -15.62 -2.03 -3.68
C PRO A 212 -15.87 -3.23 -2.78
N LEU A 213 -14.81 -4.03 -2.58
CA LEU A 213 -14.82 -5.14 -1.63
C LEU A 213 -14.79 -4.63 -0.18
N VAL A 214 -14.11 -3.50 0.03
CA VAL A 214 -14.00 -2.81 1.31
C VAL A 214 -14.41 -1.37 1.06
N SER A 215 -15.36 -0.85 1.83
CA SER A 215 -15.78 0.54 1.82
C SER A 215 -16.26 0.96 3.20
N CYS A 216 -16.48 2.26 3.41
CA CYS A 216 -17.06 2.78 4.64
C CYS A 216 -18.41 2.12 4.97
N GLU A 217 -19.29 1.94 3.98
CA GLU A 217 -20.62 1.34 4.13
C GLU A 217 -20.51 -0.13 4.54
N ILE A 218 -19.66 -0.89 3.86
CA ILE A 218 -19.45 -2.31 4.13
C ILE A 218 -18.90 -2.49 5.55
N LEU A 219 -17.94 -1.65 5.95
CA LEU A 219 -17.32 -1.72 7.27
C LEU A 219 -18.28 -1.29 8.38
N ALA A 220 -19.05 -0.21 8.17
CA ALA A 220 -20.08 0.23 9.12
C ALA A 220 -21.16 -0.84 9.33
N GLN A 221 -21.63 -1.47 8.26
CA GLN A 221 -22.61 -2.57 8.33
C GLN A 221 -22.05 -3.85 8.98
N ALA A 222 -20.73 -3.98 9.06
CA ALA A 222 -20.08 -5.14 9.66
C ALA A 222 -19.74 -4.95 11.14
N GLN A 223 -19.76 -3.73 11.66
CA GLN A 223 -19.20 -3.38 12.98
C GLN A 223 -19.72 -4.24 14.15
N ASP A 224 -20.95 -4.72 14.07
CA ASP A 224 -21.59 -5.51 15.15
C ASP A 224 -21.47 -7.04 14.96
N ARG A 225 -20.81 -7.52 13.90
CA ARG A 225 -20.72 -8.96 13.60
C ARG A 225 -19.69 -9.68 14.47
N SER A 226 -18.61 -9.01 14.83
CA SER A 226 -17.48 -9.58 15.56
C SER A 226 -16.61 -8.49 16.20
N VAL A 227 -15.75 -8.87 17.15
CA VAL A 227 -14.82 -7.92 17.77
C VAL A 227 -13.82 -7.31 16.77
N TRP A 228 -13.37 -8.09 15.77
CA TRP A 228 -12.43 -7.58 14.77
C TRP A 228 -13.11 -6.66 13.75
N ASP A 229 -14.39 -6.88 13.41
CA ASP A 229 -15.15 -5.93 12.61
C ASP A 229 -15.41 -4.62 13.36
N GLN A 230 -15.69 -4.70 14.67
CA GLN A 230 -15.82 -3.52 15.52
C GLN A 230 -14.53 -2.68 15.54
N LYS A 231 -13.38 -3.32 15.73
CA LYS A 231 -12.07 -2.63 15.73
C LYS A 231 -11.69 -2.10 14.35
N GLN A 232 -12.04 -2.83 13.28
CA GLN A 232 -11.87 -2.34 11.92
C GLN A 232 -12.70 -1.09 11.65
N TRP A 233 -13.97 -1.09 12.05
CA TRP A 233 -14.82 0.09 11.91
C TRP A 233 -14.30 1.27 12.74
N GLN A 234 -13.96 1.04 14.01
CA GLN A 234 -13.34 2.05 14.87
C GLN A 234 -12.11 2.69 14.22
N ALA A 235 -11.29 1.89 13.52
CA ALA A 235 -10.11 2.37 12.82
C ALA A 235 -10.43 3.30 11.65
N VAL A 236 -11.42 2.95 10.82
CA VAL A 236 -11.73 3.73 9.61
C VAL A 236 -12.78 4.81 9.84
N ARG A 237 -13.49 4.81 10.98
CA ARG A 237 -14.63 5.68 11.25
C ARG A 237 -14.31 7.16 11.00
N GLY A 238 -13.17 7.63 11.48
CA GLY A 238 -12.77 9.03 11.28
C GLY A 238 -12.26 9.37 9.87
N LEU A 239 -12.10 8.39 8.98
CA LEU A 239 -11.97 8.60 7.53
C LEU A 239 -13.35 8.63 6.85
N CYS A 240 -14.33 7.93 7.43
CA CYS A 240 -15.64 7.69 6.84
C CYS A 240 -16.70 8.72 7.21
N GLU A 241 -16.61 9.32 8.41
CA GLU A 241 -17.57 10.26 8.97
C GLU A 241 -17.02 11.69 8.98
N ALA A 242 -17.83 12.65 8.51
CA ALA A 242 -17.48 14.06 8.53
C ALA A 242 -17.53 14.71 9.92
N SER A 243 -18.31 14.12 10.84
CA SER A 243 -18.93 14.83 11.95
C SER A 243 -18.52 14.33 13.33
N ASP A 244 -17.44 13.56 13.47
CA ASP A 244 -17.00 13.16 14.81
C ASP A 244 -16.62 14.40 15.64
N ALA A 245 -17.53 14.78 16.52
CA ALA A 245 -17.49 15.98 17.35
C ALA A 245 -16.36 15.98 18.40
N ASP A 246 -15.66 14.84 18.55
CA ASP A 246 -14.54 14.62 19.47
C ASP A 246 -13.16 14.73 18.80
N VAL A 247 -13.10 15.23 17.57
CA VAL A 247 -11.87 15.24 16.76
C VAL A 247 -11.22 16.63 16.77
N HIS A 248 -9.89 16.67 16.89
CA HIS A 248 -9.11 17.88 16.73
C HIS A 248 -9.50 18.62 15.43
N ALA A 249 -9.44 19.95 15.46
CA ALA A 249 -9.74 20.74 14.27
C ALA A 249 -8.81 20.33 13.11
N ALA A 250 -9.42 20.05 11.96
CA ALA A 250 -8.68 19.75 10.74
C ALA A 250 -7.81 20.96 10.35
N GLY A 251 -6.58 20.70 9.93
CA GLY A 251 -5.67 21.75 9.47
C GLY A 251 -5.95 22.21 8.04
N PRO A 252 -5.26 23.26 7.57
CA PRO A 252 -5.48 23.83 6.25
C PRO A 252 -5.13 22.88 5.08
N ASP A 253 -4.32 21.85 5.33
CA ASP A 253 -3.93 20.84 4.34
C ASP A 253 -4.73 19.53 4.50
N SER A 254 -5.89 19.57 5.18
CA SER A 254 -6.78 18.40 5.33
C SER A 254 -7.34 17.95 3.99
N LEU A 255 -7.39 16.64 3.77
CA LEU A 255 -8.20 16.07 2.70
C LEU A 255 -9.70 16.29 2.96
N GLY A 256 -10.46 16.40 1.88
CA GLY A 256 -11.92 16.46 1.93
C GLY A 256 -12.52 15.13 2.40
N VAL A 257 -13.73 15.16 2.95
CA VAL A 257 -14.39 13.94 3.47
C VAL A 257 -14.58 12.88 2.39
N GLU A 258 -14.97 13.26 1.17
CA GLU A 258 -15.13 12.31 0.06
C GLU A 258 -13.80 11.67 -0.34
N ASP A 259 -12.71 12.43 -0.34
CA ASP A 259 -11.37 11.91 -0.57
C ASP A 259 -10.98 10.91 0.53
N LEU A 260 -11.22 11.24 1.80
CA LEU A 260 -10.94 10.34 2.93
C LEU A 260 -11.74 9.04 2.84
N ARG A 261 -13.03 9.13 2.47
CA ARG A 261 -13.90 7.98 2.26
C ARG A 261 -13.37 7.07 1.16
N ARG A 262 -13.01 7.65 0.01
CA ARG A 262 -12.37 6.93 -1.11
C ARG A 262 -11.05 6.30 -0.70
N MET A 263 -10.29 6.89 0.24
CA MET A 263 -9.05 6.30 0.74
C MET A 263 -9.25 5.01 1.55
N ALA A 264 -10.45 4.78 2.10
CA ALA A 264 -10.83 3.55 2.79
C ALA A 264 -11.35 2.45 1.85
N GLU A 265 -11.47 2.75 0.55
CA GLU A 265 -11.96 1.79 -0.43
C GLU A 265 -10.86 0.86 -0.96
N ALA A 266 -11.23 -0.40 -1.16
CA ALA A 266 -10.39 -1.36 -1.88
C ALA A 266 -11.25 -2.32 -2.71
N TRP A 267 -10.70 -2.72 -3.86
CA TRP A 267 -11.32 -3.64 -4.81
C TRP A 267 -10.48 -4.90 -4.90
N LEU A 268 -11.13 -6.05 -5.08
CA LEU A 268 -10.41 -7.26 -5.42
C LEU A 268 -9.80 -7.13 -6.82
N ASP A 269 -8.67 -7.76 -7.09
CA ASP A 269 -8.19 -7.99 -8.45
C ASP A 269 -8.99 -9.13 -9.11
N GLU A 270 -9.46 -8.93 -10.34
CA GLU A 270 -10.31 -9.92 -11.04
C GLU A 270 -9.61 -11.28 -11.22
N GLY A 271 -8.28 -11.29 -11.43
CA GLY A 271 -7.52 -12.53 -11.51
C GLY A 271 -7.39 -13.28 -10.17
N CYS A 272 -7.64 -12.60 -9.05
CA CYS A 272 -7.48 -13.15 -7.70
C CYS A 272 -8.79 -13.73 -7.10
N GLU A 273 -9.92 -13.71 -7.81
CA GLU A 273 -11.22 -14.10 -7.25
C GLU A 273 -11.25 -15.50 -6.64
N GLN A 274 -10.65 -16.49 -7.31
CA GLN A 274 -10.60 -17.86 -6.81
C GLN A 274 -9.75 -17.99 -5.54
N ASN A 275 -8.62 -17.29 -5.49
CA ASN A 275 -7.77 -17.26 -4.30
C ASN A 275 -8.50 -16.59 -3.13
N TYR A 276 -9.17 -15.46 -3.39
CA TYR A 276 -9.95 -14.75 -2.37
C TYR A 276 -11.03 -15.65 -1.77
N ARG A 277 -11.91 -16.25 -2.59
CA ARG A 277 -13.00 -17.12 -2.11
C ARG A 277 -12.48 -18.33 -1.29
N ARG A 278 -11.33 -18.88 -1.68
CA ARG A 278 -10.73 -20.02 -0.97
C ARG A 278 -10.12 -19.60 0.37
N LEU A 279 -9.40 -18.48 0.39
CA LEU A 279 -8.57 -18.06 1.53
C LEU A 279 -9.36 -17.27 2.56
N TYR A 280 -10.17 -16.30 2.14
CA TYR A 280 -10.96 -15.47 3.05
C TYR A 280 -12.16 -16.24 3.61
N LYS A 281 -12.39 -16.11 4.91
CA LYS A 281 -13.55 -16.66 5.62
C LYS A 281 -14.28 -15.48 6.27
N ASP A 282 -15.56 -15.34 5.95
CA ASP A 282 -16.39 -14.22 6.43
C ASP A 282 -15.76 -12.84 6.17
N GLY A 283 -15.05 -12.71 5.04
CA GLY A 283 -14.37 -11.49 4.64
C GLY A 283 -13.09 -11.17 5.42
N TRP A 284 -12.49 -12.15 6.11
CA TRP A 284 -11.22 -12.01 6.83
C TRP A 284 -10.21 -13.13 6.52
N LEU A 285 -8.93 -12.80 6.65
CA LEU A 285 -7.84 -13.75 6.82
C LEU A 285 -7.43 -13.84 8.30
N GLU A 286 -7.17 -15.05 8.78
CA GLU A 286 -6.64 -15.25 10.15
C GLU A 286 -5.23 -14.68 10.29
N GLU A 287 -4.33 -15.07 9.38
CA GLU A 287 -2.93 -14.67 9.38
C GLU A 287 -2.48 -14.42 7.93
N ALA A 288 -1.82 -13.29 7.67
CA ALA A 288 -1.30 -12.98 6.34
C ALA A 288 -0.14 -11.98 6.38
N PHE A 289 0.76 -12.09 5.41
CA PHE A 289 1.64 -10.97 5.09
C PHE A 289 0.85 -9.90 4.36
N VAL A 290 1.12 -8.64 4.67
CA VAL A 290 0.55 -7.50 3.96
C VAL A 290 1.68 -6.70 3.34
N ASN A 291 1.57 -6.46 2.04
CA ASN A 291 2.48 -5.65 1.26
C ASN A 291 1.71 -4.52 0.58
N PHE A 292 2.41 -3.45 0.22
CA PHE A 292 1.87 -2.33 -0.51
C PHE A 292 2.84 -1.90 -1.61
N ILE A 293 2.29 -1.44 -2.73
CA ILE A 293 3.10 -1.03 -3.86
C ILE A 293 2.34 -0.06 -4.77
N GLY A 294 3.07 0.93 -5.31
CA GLY A 294 2.53 1.95 -6.19
C GLY A 294 2.40 1.45 -7.63
N SER A 295 2.53 2.37 -8.59
CA SER A 295 2.64 1.98 -10.00
C SER A 295 3.89 1.15 -10.22
N SER A 296 3.71 -0.09 -10.67
CA SER A 296 4.80 -0.98 -11.05
C SER A 296 4.38 -1.75 -12.29
N PRO A 297 4.53 -1.18 -13.51
CA PRO A 297 4.21 -1.91 -14.73
C PRO A 297 4.99 -3.22 -14.85
N SER A 298 4.45 -4.17 -15.63
CA SER A 298 5.11 -5.45 -15.92
C SER A 298 6.52 -5.25 -16.49
N GLY A 299 7.44 -6.17 -16.20
CA GLY A 299 8.83 -6.11 -16.66
C GLY A 299 9.71 -5.04 -16.00
N THR A 300 9.15 -4.14 -15.19
CA THR A 300 9.94 -3.13 -14.49
C THR A 300 10.74 -3.73 -13.33
N LYS A 301 11.82 -3.04 -12.93
CA LYS A 301 12.64 -3.41 -11.76
C LYS A 301 11.76 -3.60 -10.51
N TRP A 302 10.84 -2.68 -10.25
CA TRP A 302 9.95 -2.71 -9.07
C TRP A 302 8.97 -3.88 -9.08
N ALA A 303 8.36 -4.20 -10.24
CA ALA A 303 7.50 -5.37 -10.37
C ALA A 303 8.26 -6.67 -10.07
N ARG A 304 9.51 -6.78 -10.56
CA ARG A 304 10.38 -7.95 -10.35
C ARG A 304 10.90 -8.05 -8.91
N ILE A 305 11.21 -6.93 -8.26
CA ILE A 305 11.56 -6.91 -6.83
C ILE A 305 10.39 -7.48 -6.01
N ASN A 306 9.17 -6.95 -6.20
CA ASN A 306 8.01 -7.42 -5.46
C ASN A 306 7.61 -8.86 -5.81
N GLU A 307 7.89 -9.31 -7.04
CA GLU A 307 7.72 -10.72 -7.37
C GLU A 307 8.61 -11.63 -6.50
N GLN A 308 9.85 -11.22 -6.18
CA GLN A 308 10.71 -11.99 -5.29
C GLN A 308 10.16 -12.05 -3.86
N LEU A 309 9.52 -10.98 -3.37
CA LEU A 309 8.75 -11.01 -2.13
C LEU A 309 7.66 -12.09 -2.19
N ILE A 310 6.75 -12.00 -3.17
CA ILE A 310 5.64 -12.94 -3.34
C ILE A 310 6.15 -14.39 -3.44
N ARG A 311 7.19 -14.60 -4.24
CA ARG A 311 7.83 -15.90 -4.43
C ARG A 311 8.41 -16.45 -3.13
N SER A 312 9.12 -15.64 -2.37
CA SER A 312 9.72 -16.05 -1.09
C SER A 312 8.66 -16.45 -0.06
N VAL A 313 7.53 -15.72 0.03
CA VAL A 313 6.40 -16.12 0.87
C VAL A 313 5.86 -17.48 0.45
N HIS A 314 5.73 -17.73 -0.85
CA HIS A 314 5.27 -19.01 -1.36
C HIS A 314 6.22 -20.17 -1.09
N LEU A 315 7.52 -19.91 -0.92
CA LEU A 315 8.52 -20.92 -0.60
C LEU A 315 8.66 -21.19 0.90
N PHE A 316 8.54 -20.15 1.74
CA PHE A 316 8.95 -20.23 3.15
C PHE A 316 7.83 -20.09 4.16
N SER A 317 6.63 -19.76 3.73
CA SER A 317 5.46 -19.63 4.60
C SER A 317 4.36 -20.60 4.21
N THR A 318 3.48 -20.92 5.17
CA THR A 318 2.16 -21.53 4.95
C THR A 318 1.04 -20.50 4.74
N ARG A 319 1.28 -19.23 5.07
CA ARG A 319 0.30 -18.13 5.08
C ARG A 319 0.21 -17.41 3.74
N PRO A 320 -0.93 -16.77 3.45
CA PRO A 320 -1.09 -15.94 2.26
C PRO A 320 -0.35 -14.62 2.34
N VAL A 321 -0.18 -13.99 1.18
CA VAL A 321 0.27 -12.60 1.03
C VAL A 321 -0.83 -11.79 0.35
N VAL A 322 -1.16 -10.66 0.96
CA VAL A 322 -2.07 -9.65 0.41
C VAL A 322 -1.22 -8.49 -0.09
N VAL A 323 -1.26 -8.21 -1.39
CA VAL A 323 -0.61 -7.05 -1.99
C VAL A 323 -1.67 -5.98 -2.24
N VAL A 324 -1.54 -4.84 -1.58
CA VAL A 324 -2.40 -3.67 -1.83
C VAL A 324 -1.72 -2.78 -2.87
N HIS A 325 -2.27 -2.81 -4.08
CA HIS A 325 -1.74 -2.15 -5.26
C HIS A 325 -2.44 -0.81 -5.50
N PHE A 326 -1.64 0.26 -5.56
CA PHE A 326 -2.11 1.64 -5.76
C PHE A 326 -1.82 2.16 -7.18
N GLY A 327 -1.31 1.29 -8.05
CA GLY A 327 -1.01 1.58 -9.44
C GLY A 327 -2.17 1.30 -10.40
N MET A 328 -1.98 1.66 -11.67
CA MET A 328 -2.98 1.45 -12.71
C MET A 328 -3.07 -0.02 -13.16
N VAL A 329 -1.95 -0.74 -13.30
CA VAL A 329 -1.96 -2.08 -13.90
C VAL A 329 -1.25 -3.07 -12.99
N ARG A 330 -1.89 -4.21 -12.73
CA ARG A 330 -1.25 -5.32 -12.02
C ARG A 330 -0.16 -5.95 -12.91
N PRO A 331 1.08 -6.11 -12.45
CA PRO A 331 2.11 -6.90 -13.14
C PRO A 331 1.62 -8.26 -13.63
N ALA A 332 1.98 -8.62 -14.86
CA ALA A 332 1.71 -9.93 -15.43
C ALA A 332 2.45 -11.06 -14.69
N GLU A 333 3.59 -10.75 -14.07
CA GLU A 333 4.37 -11.69 -13.26
C GLU A 333 3.66 -12.11 -11.98
N TRP A 334 2.66 -11.33 -11.51
CA TRP A 334 1.87 -11.62 -10.31
C TRP A 334 0.67 -12.52 -10.62
N ASP A 335 0.92 -13.61 -11.34
CA ASP A 335 -0.09 -14.57 -11.75
C ASP A 335 -0.61 -15.39 -10.56
N PRO A 336 -1.90 -15.29 -10.19
CA PRO A 336 -2.49 -16.06 -9.10
C PRO A 336 -2.50 -17.58 -9.34
N SER A 337 -2.36 -18.03 -10.59
CA SER A 337 -2.20 -19.45 -10.93
C SER A 337 -0.81 -19.98 -10.54
N LYS A 338 0.23 -19.17 -10.73
CA LYS A 338 1.61 -19.41 -10.26
C LYS A 338 1.72 -19.26 -8.75
N TYR A 339 0.98 -18.32 -8.17
CA TYR A 339 1.01 -17.95 -6.76
C TYR A 339 -0.35 -18.16 -6.09
N PRO A 340 -0.73 -19.41 -5.74
CA PRO A 340 -2.07 -19.74 -5.22
C PRO A 340 -2.36 -19.17 -3.82
N ARG A 341 -1.45 -18.43 -3.20
CA ARG A 341 -1.71 -17.74 -1.92
C ARG A 341 -1.53 -16.24 -2.01
N LEU A 342 -1.40 -15.73 -3.24
CA LEU A 342 -1.45 -14.31 -3.54
C LEU A 342 -2.92 -13.86 -3.63
N VAL A 343 -3.22 -12.76 -2.95
CA VAL A 343 -4.42 -11.96 -3.17
C VAL A 343 -3.96 -10.54 -3.44
N VAL A 344 -4.41 -9.96 -4.55
CA VAL A 344 -4.17 -8.56 -4.89
C VAL A 344 -5.44 -7.78 -4.62
N LEU A 345 -5.33 -6.72 -3.83
CA LEU A 345 -6.36 -5.71 -3.65
C LEU A 345 -5.89 -4.43 -4.32
N HIS A 346 -6.76 -3.76 -5.06
CA HIS A 346 -6.51 -2.46 -5.63
C HIS A 346 -7.08 -1.38 -4.71
N ALA A 347 -6.36 -0.28 -4.53
CA ALA A 347 -6.84 0.87 -3.77
C ALA A 347 -6.50 2.16 -4.52
N ALA A 348 -7.33 3.19 -4.34
CA ALA A 348 -7.12 4.44 -5.07
C ALA A 348 -5.80 5.11 -4.66
N PRO A 349 -5.05 5.70 -5.60
CA PRO A 349 -3.87 6.51 -5.26
C PRO A 349 -4.30 7.71 -4.41
N PHE A 350 -3.35 8.35 -3.71
CA PHE A 350 -3.66 9.58 -2.98
C PHE A 350 -4.21 10.65 -3.93
N PRO A 351 -5.21 11.44 -3.48
CA PRO A 351 -5.66 12.60 -4.23
C PRO A 351 -4.48 13.52 -4.52
N THR A 352 -4.41 14.00 -5.75
CA THR A 352 -3.32 14.87 -6.18
C THR A 352 -3.51 16.32 -5.70
N SER A 353 -4.67 16.66 -5.14
CA SER A 353 -4.99 17.98 -4.58
C SER A 353 -4.11 18.36 -3.40
N VAL A 354 -3.63 17.38 -2.63
CA VAL A 354 -2.75 17.60 -1.48
C VAL A 354 -1.63 16.56 -1.51
N PHE A 355 -0.38 17.03 -1.47
CA PHE A 355 0.77 16.13 -1.46
C PHE A 355 0.80 15.28 -0.18
N ARG A 356 0.96 13.97 -0.36
CA ARG A 356 1.23 12.99 0.69
C ARG A 356 2.30 12.04 0.18
N ARG A 357 3.21 11.63 1.07
CA ARG A 357 4.22 10.64 0.70
C ARG A 357 3.56 9.28 0.47
N PHE A 358 4.13 8.53 -0.47
CA PHE A 358 3.57 7.25 -0.91
C PHE A 358 3.62 6.17 0.19
N ASP A 359 4.65 6.21 1.02
CA ASP A 359 4.89 5.30 2.15
C ASP A 359 3.74 5.28 3.17
N LEU A 360 2.97 6.37 3.32
CA LEU A 360 1.74 6.40 4.13
C LEU A 360 0.67 5.40 3.67
N ASN A 361 0.75 4.89 2.43
CA ASN A 361 -0.09 3.79 1.98
C ASN A 361 0.17 2.49 2.75
N LYS A 362 1.26 2.37 3.51
CA LYS A 362 1.48 1.29 4.48
C LYS A 362 0.34 1.22 5.49
N PHE A 363 -0.05 2.34 6.09
CA PHE A 363 -1.19 2.37 7.01
C PHE A 363 -2.48 1.98 6.31
N ARG A 364 -2.70 2.48 5.09
CA ARG A 364 -3.89 2.13 4.29
C ARG A 364 -3.93 0.64 3.98
N SER A 365 -2.81 0.03 3.58
CA SER A 365 -2.77 -1.41 3.28
C SER A 365 -3.11 -2.25 4.49
N LEU A 366 -2.62 -1.87 5.67
CA LEU A 366 -2.94 -2.55 6.93
C LEU A 366 -4.45 -2.51 7.24
N LEU A 367 -5.10 -1.37 6.97
CA LEU A 367 -6.52 -1.16 7.25
C LEU A 367 -7.44 -1.88 6.25
N VAL A 368 -7.12 -1.88 4.95
CA VAL A 368 -8.01 -2.46 3.92
C VAL A 368 -7.77 -3.94 3.67
N ALA A 369 -6.67 -4.51 4.15
CA ALA A 369 -6.32 -5.92 3.91
C ALA A 369 -7.24 -6.93 4.61
N ARG A 370 -8.02 -6.53 5.63
CA ARG A 370 -8.94 -7.42 6.39
C ARG A 370 -8.23 -8.66 6.93
N VAL A 371 -7.15 -8.44 7.68
CA VAL A 371 -6.29 -9.49 8.29
C VAL A 371 -6.34 -9.38 9.82
N LYS A 372 -6.61 -10.48 10.52
CA LYS A 372 -6.70 -10.48 12.00
C LYS A 372 -5.35 -10.42 12.69
N THR A 373 -4.32 -11.06 12.13
CA THR A 373 -2.93 -10.97 12.58
C THR A 373 -2.02 -10.85 11.37
N GLY A 374 -1.24 -9.77 11.29
CA GLY A 374 -0.44 -9.48 10.11
C GLY A 374 1.01 -9.16 10.38
N VAL A 375 1.80 -9.34 9.32
CA VAL A 375 3.21 -8.95 9.24
C VAL A 375 3.37 -8.09 7.99
N GLN A 376 3.87 -6.86 8.16
CA GLN A 376 3.93 -5.86 7.11
C GLN A 376 5.27 -6.00 6.44
N LEU A 377 5.25 -6.11 5.12
CA LEU A 377 6.45 -6.23 4.31
C LEU A 377 6.50 -5.13 3.27
N ASP A 378 7.63 -4.45 3.19
CA ASP A 378 7.90 -3.47 2.15
C ASP A 378 8.18 -4.18 0.81
N ALA A 379 8.00 -3.46 -0.29
CA ALA A 379 8.10 -4.05 -1.63
C ALA A 379 9.50 -4.60 -1.92
N ASP A 380 10.54 -4.01 -1.34
CA ASP A 380 11.94 -4.41 -1.42
C ASP A 380 12.37 -5.37 -0.30
N GLN A 381 11.44 -6.23 0.15
CA GLN A 381 11.75 -7.31 1.08
C GLN A 381 11.65 -8.69 0.43
N PHE A 382 12.27 -9.69 1.07
CA PHE A 382 11.89 -11.09 0.91
C PHE A 382 11.89 -11.77 2.27
N VAL A 383 11.14 -12.88 2.40
CA VAL A 383 11.08 -13.67 3.64
C VAL A 383 11.98 -14.90 3.55
N ALA A 384 12.30 -15.51 4.70
CA ALA A 384 13.18 -16.65 4.85
C ALA A 384 12.52 -17.78 5.67
N PRO A 385 13.11 -18.99 5.72
CA PRO A 385 12.56 -20.12 6.47
C PRO A 385 12.27 -19.78 7.94
N GLY A 386 11.09 -20.18 8.42
CA GLY A 386 10.67 -19.96 9.82
C GLY A 386 9.93 -18.65 10.08
N VAL A 387 9.71 -17.82 9.06
CA VAL A 387 9.00 -16.52 9.16
C VAL A 387 7.61 -16.64 9.79
N ASP A 388 6.91 -17.78 9.65
CA ASP A 388 5.58 -18.01 10.22
C ASP A 388 5.53 -17.86 11.76
N ARG A 389 6.69 -17.96 12.44
CA ARG A 389 6.78 -17.71 13.89
C ARG A 389 6.34 -16.30 14.28
N LEU A 390 6.49 -15.32 13.38
CA LEU A 390 6.06 -13.94 13.63
C LEU A 390 4.56 -13.83 13.90
N PHE A 391 3.72 -14.66 13.29
CA PHE A 391 2.27 -14.63 13.54
C PHE A 391 1.90 -15.14 14.94
N ALA A 392 2.56 -16.22 15.39
CA ALA A 392 2.35 -16.76 16.73
C ALA A 392 2.78 -15.73 17.80
N LEU A 393 3.94 -15.11 17.60
CA LEU A 393 4.45 -14.06 18.48
C LEU A 393 3.55 -12.81 18.47
N ALA A 394 3.10 -12.37 17.29
CA ALA A 394 2.18 -11.23 17.17
C ALA A 394 0.85 -11.48 17.91
N ARG A 395 0.29 -12.69 17.85
CA ARG A 395 -0.90 -13.06 18.62
C ARG A 395 -0.67 -13.11 20.13
N GLN A 396 0.50 -13.60 20.54
CA GLN A 396 0.85 -13.67 21.96
C GLN A 396 1.00 -12.26 22.54
N GLU A 397 1.61 -11.35 21.79
CA GLU A 397 2.00 -10.04 22.30
C GLU A 397 1.00 -8.92 21.99
N GLY A 398 0.19 -9.07 20.94
CA GLY A 398 -0.89 -8.16 20.59
C GLY A 398 -2.21 -8.58 21.25
N SER A 399 -2.74 -7.74 22.12
CA SER A 399 -3.97 -7.99 22.87
C SER A 399 -4.78 -6.71 23.05
N GLU A 400 -5.94 -6.81 23.69
CA GLU A 400 -6.70 -5.62 24.11
C GLU A 400 -5.89 -4.73 25.08
N ASP A 401 -5.08 -5.34 25.97
CA ASP A 401 -4.20 -4.63 26.91
C ASP A 401 -2.97 -4.00 26.23
N TYR A 402 -2.61 -4.46 25.02
CA TYR A 402 -1.56 -3.87 24.20
C TYR A 402 -2.05 -3.69 22.76
N PRO A 403 -2.90 -2.69 22.50
CA PRO A 403 -3.57 -2.50 21.21
C PRO A 403 -2.70 -1.70 20.23
N LEU A 404 -1.38 -1.92 20.24
CA LEU A 404 -0.41 -1.19 19.41
C LEU A 404 0.35 -2.17 18.50
N PRO A 405 0.75 -1.75 17.29
CA PRO A 405 1.67 -2.56 16.50
C PRO A 405 3.01 -2.68 17.22
N ILE A 406 3.74 -3.76 16.97
CA ILE A 406 5.07 -3.96 17.55
C ILE A 406 6.09 -3.89 16.42
N LEU A 407 7.04 -2.96 16.57
CA LEU A 407 8.08 -2.69 15.59
C LEU A 407 9.37 -3.45 15.93
N PRO A 408 10.13 -3.95 14.94
CA PRO A 408 11.48 -4.43 15.16
C PRO A 408 12.42 -3.25 15.44
N VAL A 409 13.39 -3.48 16.33
CA VAL A 409 14.48 -2.53 16.60
C VAL A 409 15.09 -2.00 15.29
N HIS A 410 15.31 -0.69 15.18
CA HIS A 410 16.03 -0.12 14.05
C HIS A 410 17.54 -0.42 14.15
N PHE A 411 18.24 -0.52 13.00
CA PHE A 411 19.65 -0.89 12.97
C PHE A 411 20.61 0.23 13.39
N LEU A 412 20.21 1.48 13.16
CA LEU A 412 21.03 2.66 13.37
C LEU A 412 21.38 2.90 14.83
N ARG A 413 22.60 3.39 15.04
CA ARG A 413 23.08 3.81 16.36
C ARG A 413 22.34 5.05 16.82
N ASN A 414 22.28 5.28 18.13
CA ASN A 414 21.65 6.49 18.68
C ASN A 414 22.37 7.77 18.21
N GLU A 415 23.66 7.71 17.90
CA GLU A 415 24.43 8.83 17.35
C GLU A 415 24.20 9.03 15.85
N GLU A 416 23.71 8.01 15.15
CA GLU A 416 23.38 8.05 13.71
C GLU A 416 21.93 8.39 13.46
N LEU A 417 21.05 8.09 14.42
CA LEU A 417 19.71 8.63 14.43
C LEU A 417 19.85 10.13 14.73
N PRO A 418 19.28 11.01 13.92
CA PRO A 418 19.28 12.45 14.15
C PRO A 418 18.32 12.86 15.30
N MET A 419 18.24 12.05 16.36
CA MET A 419 17.52 12.32 17.60
C MET A 419 18.16 13.45 18.42
N PHE A 420 19.38 13.86 18.08
CA PHE A 420 20.04 14.96 18.74
C PHE A 420 19.81 16.25 17.94
N PRO A 421 19.14 17.26 18.51
CA PRO A 421 19.04 18.54 17.86
C PRO A 421 20.46 19.09 17.70
N GLY A 422 20.99 19.01 16.47
CA GLY A 422 22.04 19.93 16.07
C GLY A 422 21.49 21.36 16.22
N GLN A 423 22.37 22.36 16.32
CA GLN A 423 21.95 23.77 16.44
C GLN A 423 21.00 24.25 15.32
N ASN A 424 20.85 23.46 14.25
CA ASN A 424 20.02 23.75 13.07
C ASN A 424 18.74 22.88 12.97
N GLY A 425 18.33 22.21 14.05
CA GLY A 425 17.24 21.21 14.03
C GLY A 425 17.75 19.82 13.63
N GLY A 426 17.15 18.77 14.19
CA GLY A 426 17.45 17.39 13.78
C GLY A 426 17.02 17.17 12.33
N PHE A 427 17.85 16.51 11.54
CA PHE A 427 17.35 15.90 10.30
C PHE A 427 16.44 14.73 10.68
N THR A 428 15.58 14.27 9.80
CA THR A 428 14.97 12.94 9.94
C THR A 428 15.85 11.93 9.25
N MET A 429 15.61 10.65 9.49
CA MET A 429 16.24 9.59 8.72
C MET A 429 16.00 9.71 7.22
N SER A 430 14.90 10.36 6.83
CA SER A 430 14.56 10.64 5.43
C SER A 430 15.27 11.86 4.83
N GLY A 431 16.16 12.52 5.58
CA GLY A 431 16.88 13.72 5.15
C GLY A 431 16.07 15.02 5.19
N GLY A 432 14.80 14.98 5.58
CA GLY A 432 13.98 16.17 5.82
C GLY A 432 14.30 16.82 7.17
N GLN A 433 14.22 18.14 7.29
CA GLN A 433 14.19 18.79 8.60
C GLN A 433 12.85 18.43 9.26
N SER A 434 12.84 17.62 10.33
CA SER A 434 11.61 17.50 11.12
C SER A 434 11.86 17.78 12.58
N HIS A 435 10.99 18.63 13.10
CA HIS A 435 10.97 19.09 14.48
C HIS A 435 10.27 18.08 15.40
N VAL A 436 10.04 16.84 14.94
CA VAL A 436 9.33 15.82 15.72
C VAL A 436 10.07 15.50 17.02
N PHE A 437 11.41 15.54 17.00
CA PHE A 437 12.23 15.30 18.18
C PHE A 437 12.21 16.45 19.19
N ASP A 438 11.93 17.68 18.78
CA ASP A 438 11.81 18.83 19.70
C ASP A 438 10.66 18.60 20.71
N ARG A 439 9.70 17.74 20.35
CA ARG A 439 8.62 17.29 21.24
C ARG A 439 9.09 16.37 22.36
N TYR A 440 10.14 15.57 22.14
CA TYR A 440 10.55 14.49 23.04
C TYR A 440 11.93 14.69 23.67
N CYS A 441 12.78 15.52 23.07
CA CYS A 441 14.17 15.69 23.41
C CYS A 441 14.42 17.11 23.91
N LYS A 442 15.00 17.23 25.11
CA LYS A 442 15.44 18.52 25.67
C LYS A 442 16.89 18.40 26.10
N GLU A 443 17.73 19.33 25.63
CA GLU A 443 19.16 19.36 25.97
C GLU A 443 19.87 18.02 25.70
N GLY A 444 19.51 17.37 24.59
CA GLY A 444 20.05 16.05 24.20
C GLY A 444 19.52 14.87 25.03
N LYS A 445 18.55 15.07 25.93
CA LYS A 445 17.89 13.98 26.66
C LYS A 445 16.50 13.75 26.09
N CYS A 446 16.29 12.60 25.47
CA CYS A 446 15.00 12.19 24.93
C CYS A 446 14.24 11.34 25.94
N LYS A 447 12.96 11.63 26.13
CA LYS A 447 12.04 10.81 26.95
C LYS A 447 11.02 10.14 26.04
N VAL A 448 11.36 8.93 25.59
CA VAL A 448 10.53 8.07 24.73
C VAL A 448 10.38 6.70 25.37
N SER A 449 9.28 5.99 25.06
CA SER A 449 8.92 4.72 25.72
C SER A 449 9.66 3.51 25.15
N THR A 450 10.12 3.58 23.90
CA THR A 450 10.88 2.52 23.20
C THR A 450 11.97 3.12 22.32
N ARG A 451 12.97 2.30 21.96
CA ARG A 451 13.93 2.65 20.91
C ARG A 451 13.20 2.84 19.58
N TRP A 452 13.75 3.67 18.69
CA TRP A 452 13.29 3.74 17.30
C TRP A 452 13.18 2.35 16.66
N GLY A 453 12.04 2.07 16.06
CA GLY A 453 11.72 0.84 15.35
C GLY A 453 11.67 1.04 13.84
N HIS A 454 12.01 0.01 13.10
CA HIS A 454 11.84 -0.01 11.64
C HIS A 454 10.35 -0.18 11.31
N ALA A 455 9.87 0.49 10.26
CA ALA A 455 8.46 0.49 9.84
C ALA A 455 7.94 -0.83 9.24
N HIS A 456 8.32 -1.98 9.78
CA HIS A 456 7.84 -3.30 9.39
C HIS A 456 7.03 -3.93 10.53
N PRO A 457 5.90 -3.32 10.96
CA PRO A 457 5.17 -3.78 12.13
C PRO A 457 4.69 -5.24 12.01
N THR A 458 4.58 -5.90 13.15
CA THR A 458 3.57 -6.95 13.32
C THR A 458 2.39 -6.38 14.09
N TRP A 459 1.18 -6.87 13.82
CA TRP A 459 -0.03 -6.40 14.50
C TRP A 459 -1.08 -7.49 14.61
N THR A 460 -2.06 -7.22 15.48
CA THR A 460 -3.34 -7.90 15.50
C THR A 460 -4.45 -6.89 15.20
N PHE A 461 -5.69 -7.35 15.01
CA PHE A 461 -6.83 -6.47 14.79
C PHE A 461 -7.02 -5.45 15.93
N TRP A 462 -6.51 -5.73 17.13
CA TRP A 462 -6.49 -4.79 18.26
C TRP A 462 -5.74 -3.50 17.95
N SER A 463 -4.75 -3.56 17.06
CA SER A 463 -3.94 -2.41 16.64
C SER A 463 -4.56 -1.58 15.52
N LEU A 464 -5.66 -2.03 14.89
CA LEU A 464 -6.27 -1.29 13.79
C LEU A 464 -6.74 0.11 14.21
N PRO A 465 -7.40 0.33 15.36
CA PRO A 465 -7.79 1.66 15.81
C PRO A 465 -6.62 2.65 15.90
N PHE A 466 -5.46 2.17 16.37
CA PHE A 466 -4.22 2.96 16.40
C PHE A 466 -3.82 3.38 14.98
N LEU A 467 -3.72 2.41 14.06
CA LEU A 467 -3.30 2.66 12.68
C LEU A 467 -4.25 3.64 11.97
N GLY A 468 -5.56 3.44 12.15
CA GLY A 468 -6.61 4.31 11.63
C GLY A 468 -6.54 5.72 12.19
N THR A 469 -6.35 5.86 13.49
CA THR A 469 -6.24 7.16 14.17
C THR A 469 -5.06 7.97 13.67
N TRP A 470 -3.88 7.35 13.55
CA TRP A 470 -2.65 8.04 13.12
C TRP A 470 -2.65 8.39 11.63
N LEU A 471 -3.14 7.49 10.78
CA LEU A 471 -3.36 7.82 9.37
C LEU A 471 -4.34 8.99 9.23
N ARG A 472 -5.48 8.93 9.92
CA ARG A 472 -6.51 9.97 9.90
C ARG A 472 -5.97 11.32 10.38
N ARG A 473 -5.22 11.36 11.51
CA ARG A 473 -4.57 12.58 12.00
C ARG A 473 -3.67 13.21 10.94
N HIS A 474 -2.92 12.38 10.21
CA HIS A 474 -2.06 12.85 9.11
C HIS A 474 -2.87 13.38 7.93
N LEU A 475 -3.85 12.61 7.45
CA LEU A 475 -4.65 13.00 6.29
C LEU A 475 -5.53 14.23 6.55
N ARG A 476 -5.98 14.43 7.79
CA ARG A 476 -6.73 15.62 8.24
C ARG A 476 -5.86 16.76 8.74
N ASP A 477 -4.54 16.60 8.64
CA ASP A 477 -3.61 17.67 8.98
C ASP A 477 -3.77 18.19 10.42
N GLU A 478 -3.96 17.24 11.34
CA GLU A 478 -4.26 17.57 12.73
C GLU A 478 -3.01 18.00 13.49
N THR A 479 -3.23 18.75 14.57
CA THR A 479 -2.16 19.17 15.47
C THR A 479 -2.32 18.47 16.82
N LEU A 480 -1.29 17.74 17.23
CA LEU A 480 -1.16 17.26 18.59
C LEU A 480 -0.94 18.46 19.51
N PRO A 481 -1.74 18.62 20.58
CA PRO A 481 -1.60 19.76 21.46
C PRO A 481 -0.29 19.72 22.24
N GLU A 482 0.08 20.88 22.80
CA GLU A 482 1.09 20.95 23.84
C GLU A 482 0.66 20.11 25.05
N SER A 483 1.60 19.39 25.64
CA SER A 483 1.37 18.61 26.87
C SER A 483 2.62 18.62 27.73
N GLN A 484 2.64 17.90 28.87
CA GLN A 484 3.70 17.95 29.89
C GLN A 484 5.13 17.88 29.33
N GLY A 485 5.71 19.05 29.04
CA GLY A 485 7.03 19.19 28.45
C GLY A 485 7.12 18.94 26.94
N LYS A 486 6.02 18.65 26.24
CA LYS A 486 5.94 18.39 24.80
C LYS A 486 5.38 19.62 24.07
N VAL A 487 6.08 20.11 23.04
CA VAL A 487 5.58 21.19 22.16
C VAL A 487 4.51 20.68 21.19
N ALA A 488 3.62 21.54 20.72
CA ALA A 488 2.62 21.18 19.72
C ALA A 488 3.29 20.61 18.46
N LEU A 489 2.64 19.64 17.83
CA LEU A 489 3.17 18.98 16.64
C LEU A 489 2.07 18.79 15.60
N ARG A 490 2.22 19.45 14.45
CA ARG A 490 1.37 19.22 13.28
C ARG A 490 1.75 17.87 12.67
N VAL A 491 0.79 16.96 12.57
CA VAL A 491 1.05 15.56 12.22
C VAL A 491 1.54 15.41 10.77
N THR A 492 1.17 16.31 9.87
CA THR A 492 1.71 16.35 8.50
C THR A 492 3.18 16.73 8.40
N HIS A 493 3.78 17.30 9.46
CA HIS A 493 5.24 17.50 9.53
C HIS A 493 5.99 16.19 9.82
N ILE A 494 5.27 15.10 10.07
CA ILE A 494 5.82 13.75 10.14
C ILE A 494 5.77 13.19 8.71
N ASP A 495 6.90 13.23 8.05
CA ASP A 495 6.99 13.09 6.60
C ASP A 495 6.86 11.66 6.10
N VAL A 496 7.31 10.68 6.88
CA VAL A 496 7.38 9.26 6.50
C VAL A 496 6.58 8.38 7.45
N ASP A 497 6.17 7.23 6.95
CA ASP A 497 5.41 6.21 7.68
C ASP A 497 6.16 5.68 8.92
N GLU A 498 7.47 5.52 8.84
CA GLU A 498 8.32 5.09 9.96
C GLU A 498 8.26 6.07 11.12
N ASP A 499 8.45 7.36 10.83
CA ASP A 499 8.37 8.40 11.83
C ASP A 499 6.97 8.41 12.45
N LEU A 500 5.92 8.26 11.64
CA LEU A 500 4.53 8.27 12.11
C LEU A 500 4.23 7.08 13.03
N LEU A 501 4.72 5.88 12.72
CA LEU A 501 4.58 4.69 13.57
C LEU A 501 5.29 4.86 14.90
N ASN A 502 6.53 5.36 14.90
CA ASN A 502 7.31 5.56 16.13
C ASN A 502 6.71 6.64 17.02
N ILE A 503 6.46 7.83 16.45
CA ILE A 503 5.86 8.95 17.16
C ILE A 503 4.48 8.56 17.69
N GLY A 504 3.70 7.84 16.90
CA GLY A 504 2.40 7.36 17.34
C GLY A 504 2.50 6.41 18.52
N THR A 505 3.41 5.44 18.44
CA THR A 505 3.65 4.47 19.52
C THR A 505 4.11 5.16 20.80
N TRP A 506 4.93 6.21 20.71
CA TRP A 506 5.39 6.97 21.87
C TRP A 506 4.32 7.88 22.48
N GLU A 507 3.45 8.48 21.67
CA GLU A 507 2.30 9.25 22.19
C GLU A 507 1.28 8.36 22.89
N GLU A 508 1.16 7.09 22.49
CA GLU A 508 0.25 6.09 23.07
C GLU A 508 0.97 5.18 24.10
N GLU A 509 2.14 5.59 24.58
CA GLU A 509 2.92 4.91 25.63
C GLU A 509 3.29 3.45 25.35
N GLY A 510 3.42 3.06 24.08
CA GLY A 510 3.80 1.71 23.69
C GLY A 510 5.19 1.34 24.20
N TYR A 511 5.36 0.13 24.71
CA TYR A 511 6.54 -0.33 25.44
C TYR A 511 7.12 -1.66 24.94
N LYS A 512 6.46 -2.34 23.99
CA LYS A 512 6.94 -3.60 23.40
C LYS A 512 7.75 -3.33 22.14
N GLN A 513 8.78 -4.14 21.92
CA GLN A 513 9.63 -4.06 20.74
C GLN A 513 10.23 -5.43 20.39
N TRP A 514 10.21 -5.79 19.11
CA TRP A 514 10.87 -7.00 18.64
C TRP A 514 12.37 -6.80 18.54
N CYS A 515 13.14 -7.87 18.73
CA CYS A 515 14.49 -7.88 18.20
C CYS A 515 14.42 -7.77 16.67
N LYS A 516 15.56 -7.44 16.04
CA LYS A 516 15.61 -7.18 14.60
C LYS A 516 15.36 -8.45 13.83
N TYR A 517 14.18 -8.68 13.26
CA TYR A 517 13.92 -9.87 12.43
C TYR A 517 14.06 -9.62 10.92
N ASP A 518 14.36 -8.40 10.54
CA ASP A 518 14.48 -7.93 9.17
C ASP A 518 15.91 -7.42 8.94
N VAL A 519 16.78 -8.28 8.40
CA VAL A 519 18.18 -7.90 8.16
C VAL A 519 18.26 -6.74 7.17
N MET A 520 19.25 -5.87 7.34
CA MET A 520 19.30 -4.59 6.63
C MET A 520 19.48 -4.73 5.13
N ASP A 521 20.33 -5.68 4.74
CA ASP A 521 20.76 -5.88 3.37
C ASP A 521 20.70 -7.38 3.06
N PRO A 522 20.30 -7.78 1.84
CA PRO A 522 20.26 -9.19 1.45
C PRO A 522 21.59 -9.93 1.68
N SER A 523 22.73 -9.24 1.55
CA SER A 523 24.05 -9.82 1.77
C SER A 523 24.30 -10.28 3.21
N ASP A 524 23.55 -9.79 4.20
CA ASP A 524 23.65 -10.30 5.56
C ASP A 524 23.27 -11.79 5.64
N PHE A 525 22.38 -12.28 4.76
CA PHE A 525 22.06 -13.69 4.68
C PHE A 525 23.26 -14.56 4.29
N GLU A 526 24.32 -14.02 3.69
CA GLU A 526 25.55 -14.78 3.46
C GLU A 526 26.18 -15.24 4.79
N ARG A 527 25.95 -14.51 5.89
CA ARG A 527 26.33 -14.97 7.23
C ARG A 527 25.55 -16.23 7.61
N LEU A 528 24.25 -16.26 7.39
CA LEU A 528 23.43 -17.46 7.66
C LEU A 528 23.86 -18.63 6.76
N LEU A 529 24.05 -18.37 5.46
CA LEU A 529 24.32 -19.39 4.44
C LEU A 529 25.74 -20.00 4.54
N SER A 530 26.72 -19.23 5.02
CA SER A 530 28.12 -19.69 5.17
C SER A 530 28.40 -20.44 6.48
N ASN A 531 27.51 -20.36 7.47
CA ASN A 531 27.69 -21.03 8.77
C ASN A 531 27.12 -22.45 8.78
N ARG A 532 27.71 -23.31 9.62
CA ARG A 532 27.26 -24.69 9.82
C ARG A 532 26.27 -24.78 10.99
N PRO A 533 25.32 -25.74 10.99
CA PRO A 533 24.28 -25.86 12.02
C PRO A 533 24.71 -26.05 13.48
N LYS A 534 26.00 -26.29 13.78
CA LYS A 534 26.45 -26.65 15.14
C LYS A 534 27.66 -25.85 15.62
N GLY A 535 27.47 -25.13 16.73
CA GLY A 535 28.49 -24.93 17.78
C GLY A 535 29.65 -23.98 17.48
N HIS A 536 29.50 -23.02 16.58
CA HIS A 536 30.57 -22.06 16.27
C HIS A 536 30.20 -20.64 16.66
N CYS A 537 30.50 -20.27 17.91
CA CYS A 537 30.65 -18.89 18.35
C CYS A 537 31.94 -18.25 17.81
N LYS A 538 32.19 -18.34 16.49
CA LYS A 538 33.37 -17.77 15.81
C LYS A 538 33.10 -17.05 14.47
N PRO A 539 32.00 -16.33 14.26
CA PRO A 539 31.82 -15.51 13.08
C PRO A 539 32.74 -14.29 13.17
N LYS A 540 33.35 -13.96 12.04
CA LYS A 540 34.16 -12.76 11.88
C LYS A 540 33.22 -11.57 11.67
N GLY A 541 33.36 -10.54 12.49
CA GLY A 541 32.72 -9.24 12.30
C GLY A 541 31.81 -8.84 13.46
N PRO A 542 31.63 -7.53 13.70
CA PRO A 542 30.73 -7.02 14.72
C PRO A 542 29.28 -7.45 14.44
N PRO A 543 28.43 -7.56 15.48
CA PRO A 543 27.00 -7.74 15.28
C PRO A 543 26.43 -6.57 14.47
N PRO A 544 25.39 -6.79 13.63
CA PRO A 544 24.81 -5.73 12.82
C PRO A 544 24.20 -4.59 13.66
N ILE A 545 23.84 -4.87 14.92
CA ILE A 545 23.23 -3.90 15.83
C ILE A 545 24.11 -3.79 17.06
N VAL A 546 24.65 -2.59 17.25
CA VAL A 546 25.48 -2.26 18.41
C VAL A 546 24.65 -2.08 19.68
N GLU A 547 25.35 -2.03 20.81
CA GLU A 547 24.78 -1.74 22.12
C GLU A 547 24.09 -0.36 22.13
N ASP A 548 22.89 -0.31 22.69
CA ASP A 548 22.15 0.91 23.01
C ASP A 548 22.09 1.02 24.54
N PRO A 549 22.86 1.92 25.17
CA PRO A 549 22.93 2.00 26.63
C PRO A 549 21.58 2.21 27.34
N VAL A 550 20.59 2.76 26.64
CA VAL A 550 19.27 3.08 27.19
C VAL A 550 18.35 1.86 27.07
N PHE A 551 18.17 1.35 25.85
CA PHE A 551 17.15 0.35 25.57
C PHE A 551 17.70 -1.07 25.51
N HIS A 552 18.86 -1.28 24.89
CA HIS A 552 19.46 -2.59 24.63
C HIS A 552 20.97 -2.57 24.97
N PRO A 553 21.33 -2.48 26.27
CA PRO A 553 22.72 -2.24 26.69
C PRO A 553 23.68 -3.38 26.35
N GLU A 554 23.16 -4.55 25.97
CA GLU A 554 23.96 -5.69 25.48
C GLU A 554 23.83 -5.89 23.95
N GLY A 555 23.16 -4.96 23.26
CA GLY A 555 22.72 -5.10 21.88
C GLY A 555 21.37 -5.79 21.74
N ALA A 556 20.85 -5.80 20.52
CA ALA A 556 19.65 -6.55 20.15
C ALA A 556 20.04 -7.75 19.29
N ALA A 557 19.33 -8.87 19.42
CA ALA A 557 19.51 -10.01 18.54
C ALA A 557 19.05 -9.68 17.11
N VAL A 558 19.68 -10.32 16.13
CA VAL A 558 19.26 -10.30 14.73
C VAL A 558 18.66 -11.65 14.40
N VAL A 559 17.44 -11.69 13.90
CA VAL A 559 16.72 -12.89 13.51
C VAL A 559 16.59 -12.89 11.99
N PHE A 560 17.09 -13.92 11.33
CA PHE A 560 17.11 -14.01 9.86
C PHE A 560 15.75 -14.48 9.32
N LEU A 561 14.70 -13.67 9.46
CA LEU A 561 13.35 -14.00 8.98
C LEU A 561 12.95 -13.23 7.72
N THR A 562 13.42 -11.99 7.57
CA THR A 562 13.23 -11.21 6.35
C THR A 562 14.52 -10.46 5.99
N ALA A 563 14.71 -10.14 4.71
CA ALA A 563 15.69 -9.17 4.24
C ALA A 563 14.97 -7.89 3.84
N HIS A 564 15.56 -6.75 4.16
CA HIS A 564 15.19 -5.44 3.63
C HIS A 564 16.20 -4.97 2.59
N HIS A 565 15.91 -3.86 1.91
CA HIS A 565 16.74 -3.27 0.88
C HIS A 565 17.10 -4.25 -0.26
N ALA A 566 16.18 -5.18 -0.55
CA ALA A 566 16.34 -6.23 -1.54
C ALA A 566 16.06 -5.74 -2.97
N VAL A 567 16.69 -4.61 -3.32
CA VAL A 567 16.41 -3.84 -4.53
C VAL A 567 16.96 -4.45 -5.81
N GLU A 568 17.76 -5.52 -5.74
CA GLU A 568 18.29 -6.21 -6.92
C GLU A 568 17.62 -7.58 -7.09
N PRO A 569 16.60 -7.72 -7.97
CA PRO A 569 15.77 -8.91 -8.01
C PRO A 569 16.53 -10.19 -8.36
N GLU A 570 17.61 -10.11 -9.15
CA GLU A 570 18.50 -11.23 -9.45
C GLU A 570 19.26 -11.72 -8.22
N VAL A 571 19.72 -10.79 -7.37
CA VAL A 571 20.41 -11.11 -6.11
C VAL A 571 19.44 -11.77 -5.15
N SER A 572 18.25 -11.19 -4.99
CA SER A 572 17.17 -11.74 -4.16
C SER A 572 16.78 -13.15 -4.62
N SER A 573 16.57 -13.37 -5.92
CA SER A 573 16.25 -14.69 -6.48
C SER A 573 17.31 -15.74 -6.12
N LYS A 574 18.59 -15.41 -6.29
CA LYS A 574 19.71 -16.31 -5.97
C LYS A 574 19.75 -16.67 -4.48
N LEU A 575 19.59 -15.68 -3.59
CA LEU A 575 19.59 -15.91 -2.14
C LEU A 575 18.39 -16.76 -1.71
N ILE A 576 17.20 -16.48 -2.25
CA ILE A 576 15.99 -17.28 -2.01
C ILE A 576 16.22 -18.75 -2.42
N ASP A 577 16.84 -18.99 -3.59
CA ASP A 577 17.12 -20.35 -4.06
C ASP A 577 18.10 -21.10 -3.14
N GLN A 578 19.14 -20.41 -2.67
CA GLN A 578 20.10 -20.98 -1.73
C GLN A 578 19.47 -21.28 -0.37
N LEU A 579 18.63 -20.37 0.15
CA LEU A 579 17.88 -20.56 1.38
C LEU A 579 16.93 -21.76 1.28
N ALA A 580 16.18 -21.87 0.19
CA ALA A 580 15.27 -22.99 -0.05
C ALA A 580 16.02 -24.33 -0.13
N SER A 581 17.13 -24.36 -0.86
CA SER A 581 17.99 -25.54 -0.98
C SER A 581 18.54 -25.98 0.39
N LYS A 582 19.14 -25.06 1.15
CA LYS A 582 19.74 -25.37 2.46
C LYS A 582 18.71 -25.69 3.53
N ALA A 583 17.55 -25.03 3.52
CA ALA A 583 16.45 -25.36 4.42
C ALA A 583 15.96 -26.79 4.20
N LYS A 584 15.76 -27.18 2.93
CA LYS A 584 15.38 -28.55 2.55
C LYS A 584 16.42 -29.58 2.99
N ALA A 585 17.70 -29.25 2.89
CA ALA A 585 18.82 -30.08 3.34
C ALA A 585 19.04 -30.06 4.87
N LYS A 586 18.29 -29.24 5.62
CA LYS A 586 18.50 -28.99 7.07
C LYS A 586 19.93 -28.52 7.40
N GLU A 587 20.50 -27.72 6.49
CA GLU A 587 21.86 -27.18 6.59
C GLU A 587 21.92 -25.76 7.14
N LEU A 588 20.79 -25.10 7.34
CA LEU A 588 20.75 -23.77 7.96
C LEU A 588 21.00 -23.88 9.48
N PRO A 589 21.78 -22.97 10.09
CA PRO A 589 21.82 -22.84 11.53
C PRO A 589 20.49 -22.27 12.06
N GLY A 590 20.38 -22.15 13.39
CA GLY A 590 19.24 -21.46 13.99
C GLY A 590 19.12 -20.01 13.49
N PRO A 591 17.90 -19.43 13.41
CA PRO A 591 17.70 -18.14 12.77
C PRO A 591 18.11 -16.94 13.64
N VAL A 592 18.36 -17.14 14.94
CA VAL A 592 18.65 -16.05 15.88
C VAL A 592 20.16 -15.90 15.98
N TYR A 593 20.69 -14.71 15.73
CA TYR A 593 22.10 -14.38 15.81
C TYR A 593 22.37 -13.31 16.86
N PHE A 594 23.28 -13.60 17.79
CA PHE A 594 23.65 -12.67 18.84
C PHE A 594 25.08 -12.92 19.31
N LYS A 595 25.87 -11.85 19.49
CA LYS A 595 27.28 -11.90 19.98
C LYS A 595 28.13 -12.98 19.30
N GLY A 596 27.90 -13.19 18.01
CA GLY A 596 28.63 -14.16 17.22
C GLY A 596 28.18 -15.61 17.36
N CYS A 597 27.02 -15.90 17.95
CA CYS A 597 26.50 -17.25 18.01
C CYS A 597 25.13 -17.31 17.30
N PHE A 598 24.81 -18.47 16.73
CA PHE A 598 23.48 -18.76 16.23
C PHE A 598 22.72 -19.62 17.24
N TYR A 599 21.46 -19.27 17.46
CA TYR A 599 20.52 -19.90 18.39
C TYR A 599 19.27 -20.35 17.62
N GLN A 600 18.68 -21.47 18.03
CA GLN A 600 17.50 -22.08 17.40
C GLN A 600 16.22 -21.24 17.60
N ASP A 601 16.14 -20.54 18.72
CA ASP A 601 14.99 -19.74 19.12
C ASP A 601 15.38 -18.74 20.22
N GLY A 602 14.40 -17.90 20.61
CA GLY A 602 14.57 -16.94 21.69
C GLY A 602 14.75 -17.58 23.07
N GLU A 603 14.26 -18.80 23.31
CA GLU A 603 14.44 -19.47 24.59
C GLU A 603 15.90 -19.90 24.79
N GLU A 604 16.52 -20.50 23.77
CA GLU A 604 17.94 -20.85 23.78
C GLU A 604 18.79 -19.60 24.00
N LEU A 605 18.50 -18.51 23.29
CA LEU A 605 19.20 -17.24 23.50
C LEU A 605 19.05 -16.74 24.94
N ARG A 606 17.84 -16.69 25.49
CA ARG A 606 17.59 -16.15 26.84
C ARG A 606 18.25 -16.97 27.94
N ARG A 607 18.47 -18.28 27.74
CA ARG A 607 19.24 -19.10 28.69
C ARG A 607 20.69 -18.64 28.82
N GLU A 608 21.33 -18.25 27.71
CA GLU A 608 22.72 -17.79 27.69
C GLU A 608 22.83 -16.27 27.92
N HIS A 609 21.84 -15.51 27.48
CA HIS A 609 21.79 -14.06 27.51
C HIS A 609 20.47 -13.55 28.13
N PRO A 610 20.25 -13.78 29.44
CA PRO A 610 18.98 -13.45 30.11
C PRO A 610 18.68 -11.94 30.18
N LYS A 611 19.62 -11.08 29.78
CA LYS A 611 19.47 -9.62 29.76
C LYS A 611 19.01 -9.05 28.41
N VAL A 612 18.85 -9.88 27.39
CA VAL A 612 18.26 -9.44 26.11
C VAL A 612 16.80 -9.07 26.36
N LYS A 613 16.48 -7.78 26.17
CA LYS A 613 15.16 -7.21 26.52
C LYS A 613 14.14 -7.28 25.40
N CYS A 614 14.57 -7.27 24.14
CA CYS A 614 13.66 -7.30 23.01
C CYS A 614 12.98 -8.68 22.86
N LEU A 615 11.80 -8.68 22.24
CA LEU A 615 10.98 -9.88 22.05
C LEU A 615 11.54 -10.74 20.89
N ILE A 616 11.56 -12.06 21.09
CA ILE A 616 12.04 -13.11 20.16
C ILE A 616 11.23 -14.37 20.38
#